data_AF-A0A2K3JL78-F1
#
_entry.id   AF-A0A2K3JL78-F1
#
_cell.length_a   1.000
_cell.length_b   1.000
_cell.length_c   1.000
_cell.angle_alpha   90.00
_cell.angle_beta   90.00
_cell.angle_gamma   90.00
#
_symmetry.space_group_name_H-M   'P 1'
#
loop_
_entity.id
_entity.type
_entity.pdbx_description
1 polymer ?
#
loop_
_entity_poly.entity_id
_entity_poly.type
_entity_poly.pdbx_seq_one_letter_code
_entity_poly.pdbx_strand_id
1 'polypeptide(L)'
;DVNVSGTPQFPSSLEWIAKNQHQDGSWGDRQLFSAHDRIINTLACVIALRSWNMHPEKCDKGMAFFKENLGKLENENEEHMPIGFEVAFPSLLERARGLNIDVPNDSPILKNIFAKRDEKLTRIDSKSNLILQSGKSI
;
A
#
# COMPACT_ATOMS: atom_id res chain seq x y z
N ASP A 1 7.99 -27.05 7.87
CA ASP A 1 6.58 -27.30 7.49
C ASP A 1 5.81 -26.01 7.32
N VAL A 2 5.77 -25.49 6.10
CA VAL A 2 4.79 -24.48 5.70
C VAL A 2 3.83 -25.21 4.79
N ASN A 3 2.68 -25.59 5.33
CA ASN A 3 1.66 -26.31 4.58
C ASN A 3 1.27 -25.48 3.35
N VAL A 4 1.44 -26.09 2.18
CA VAL A 4 0.89 -25.67 0.89
C VAL A 4 -0.62 -25.93 0.92
N SER A 5 -1.33 -25.41 1.91
CA SER A 5 -2.78 -25.31 1.87
C SER A 5 -3.08 -24.06 1.06
N GLY A 6 -3.89 -24.18 0.01
CA GLY A 6 -4.44 -23.04 -0.75
C GLY A 6 -5.40 -22.18 0.08
N THR A 7 -5.14 -22.04 1.39
CA THR A 7 -5.93 -21.34 2.38
C THR A 7 -5.04 -20.40 3.21
N PRO A 8 -5.56 -19.26 3.68
CA PRO A 8 -4.82 -18.32 4.51
C PRO A 8 -4.33 -18.94 5.81
N GLN A 9 -3.10 -18.65 6.23
CA GLN A 9 -2.58 -19.07 7.53
C GLN A 9 -3.35 -18.44 8.70
N PHE A 10 -3.89 -17.23 8.51
CA PHE A 10 -4.70 -16.50 9.49
C PHE A 10 -6.04 -16.05 8.88
N PRO A 11 -7.03 -16.95 8.74
CA PRO A 11 -8.31 -16.63 8.11
C PRO A 11 -9.08 -15.50 8.83
N SER A 12 -8.97 -15.43 10.15
CA SER A 12 -9.62 -14.39 10.96
C SER A 12 -9.17 -12.97 10.60
N SER A 13 -7.94 -12.79 10.13
CA SER A 13 -7.45 -11.49 9.66
C SER A 13 -8.20 -11.02 8.40
N LEU A 14 -8.47 -11.93 7.45
CA LEU A 14 -9.24 -11.60 6.25
C LEU A 14 -10.71 -11.34 6.56
N GLU A 15 -11.29 -12.10 7.50
CA GLU A 15 -12.63 -11.81 7.99
C GLU A 15 -12.72 -10.44 8.65
N TRP A 16 -11.72 -10.07 9.45
CA TRP A 16 -11.65 -8.75 10.07
C TRP A 16 -11.60 -7.66 8.99
N ILE A 17 -10.75 -7.82 7.97
CA ILE A 17 -10.69 -6.88 6.84
C ILE A 17 -12.08 -6.74 6.20
N ALA A 18 -12.73 -7.87 5.86
CA ALA A 18 -14.04 -7.86 5.23
C ALA A 18 -15.10 -7.15 6.09
N LYS A 19 -15.11 -7.39 7.41
CA LYS A 19 -16.09 -6.82 8.35
C LYS A 19 -15.86 -5.33 8.65
N ASN A 20 -14.67 -4.79 8.39
CA ASN A 20 -14.30 -3.43 8.81
C ASN A 20 -14.15 -2.40 7.68
N GLN A 21 -14.54 -2.74 6.45
CA GLN A 21 -14.65 -1.76 5.37
C GLN A 21 -15.62 -0.62 5.75
N HIS A 22 -15.21 0.62 5.52
CA HIS A 22 -16.06 1.79 5.72
C HIS A 22 -17.17 1.86 4.68
N GLN A 23 -18.19 2.69 4.94
CA GLN A 23 -19.32 2.86 4.03
C GLN A 23 -18.91 3.46 2.68
N ASP A 24 -17.88 4.30 2.66
CA ASP A 24 -17.29 4.89 1.45
C ASP A 24 -16.42 3.91 0.64
N GLY A 25 -16.26 2.66 1.12
CA GLY A 25 -15.44 1.63 0.47
C GLY A 25 -13.99 1.58 0.97
N SER A 26 -13.54 2.56 1.77
CA SER A 26 -12.16 2.62 2.25
C SER A 26 -11.89 1.77 3.51
N TRP A 27 -10.61 1.66 3.86
CA TRP A 27 -10.12 1.25 5.18
C TRP A 27 -9.18 2.31 5.74
N GLY A 28 -9.05 2.38 7.06
CA GLY A 28 -8.17 3.30 7.76
C GLY A 28 -8.78 3.79 9.07
N ASP A 29 -8.32 4.92 9.57
CA ASP A 29 -8.87 5.52 10.79
C ASP A 29 -10.32 6.02 10.55
N ARG A 30 -11.21 5.73 11.51
CA ARG A 30 -12.63 6.10 11.47
C ARG A 30 -12.89 7.52 11.94
N GLN A 31 -12.05 8.04 12.83
CA GLN A 31 -12.21 9.34 13.48
C GLN A 31 -11.49 10.44 12.71
N LEU A 32 -10.31 10.14 12.16
CA LEU A 32 -9.51 11.12 11.41
C LEU A 32 -9.37 10.69 9.95
N PHE A 33 -9.74 11.59 9.03
CA PHE A 33 -9.49 11.36 7.61
C PHE A 33 -8.10 11.88 7.24
N SER A 34 -7.25 10.99 6.75
CA SER A 34 -6.02 11.32 6.01
C SER A 34 -6.05 10.59 4.67
N ALA A 35 -5.70 11.28 3.58
CA ALA A 35 -5.66 10.66 2.26
C ALA A 35 -4.55 9.59 2.19
N HIS A 36 -3.38 9.85 2.77
CA HIS A 36 -2.30 8.86 2.91
C HIS A 36 -2.79 7.61 3.64
N ASP A 37 -3.40 7.78 4.83
CA ASP A 37 -3.94 6.67 5.62
C ASP A 37 -4.99 5.87 4.85
N ARG A 38 -6.01 6.56 4.31
CA ARG A 38 -7.11 5.90 3.62
C ARG A 38 -6.66 5.19 2.36
N ILE A 39 -5.78 5.79 1.57
CA ILE A 39 -5.32 5.20 0.31
C ILE A 39 -4.44 3.96 0.55
N ILE A 40 -3.47 4.03 1.47
CA ILE A 40 -2.57 2.90 1.70
C ILE A 40 -3.30 1.71 2.35
N ASN A 41 -4.15 1.96 3.34
CA ASN A 41 -4.91 0.90 4.01
C ASN A 41 -5.91 0.25 3.06
N THR A 42 -6.59 1.05 2.23
CA THR A 42 -7.55 0.53 1.24
C THR A 42 -6.85 -0.37 0.23
N LEU A 43 -5.73 0.07 -0.35
CA LEU A 43 -4.99 -0.74 -1.32
C LEU A 43 -4.48 -2.05 -0.69
N ALA A 44 -3.94 -1.99 0.52
CA ALA A 44 -3.47 -3.17 1.25
C ALA A 44 -4.60 -4.17 1.52
N CYS A 45 -5.78 -3.69 1.93
CA CYS A 45 -6.95 -4.54 2.18
C CYS A 45 -7.47 -5.19 0.89
N VAL A 46 -7.54 -4.44 -0.21
CA VAL A 46 -7.92 -4.99 -1.53
C VAL A 46 -6.93 -6.07 -1.96
N ILE A 47 -5.62 -5.83 -1.84
CA ILE A 47 -4.58 -6.82 -2.16
C ILE A 47 -4.76 -8.08 -1.32
N ALA A 48 -5.01 -7.94 -0.02
CA ALA A 48 -5.19 -9.07 0.88
C ALA A 48 -6.41 -9.93 0.47
N LEU A 49 -7.55 -9.30 0.21
CA LEU A 49 -8.77 -9.98 -0.21
C LEU A 49 -8.62 -10.63 -1.61
N ARG A 50 -8.04 -9.91 -2.58
CA ARG A 50 -7.80 -10.41 -3.95
C ARG A 50 -6.80 -11.57 -3.99
N SER A 51 -5.78 -11.56 -3.14
CA SER A 51 -4.78 -12.64 -3.05
C SER A 51 -5.43 -14.00 -2.74
N TRP A 52 -6.60 -14.01 -2.10
CA TRP A 52 -7.35 -15.21 -1.74
C TRP A 52 -8.69 -15.33 -2.48
N ASN A 53 -8.93 -14.48 -3.48
CA ASN A 53 -10.18 -14.42 -4.25
C ASN A 53 -11.44 -14.33 -3.37
N MET A 54 -11.38 -13.54 -2.29
CA MET A 54 -12.46 -13.36 -1.33
C MET A 54 -13.11 -11.98 -1.48
N HIS A 55 -14.41 -11.89 -1.23
CA HIS A 55 -15.16 -10.63 -1.15
C HIS A 55 -14.93 -9.67 -2.34
N PRO A 56 -15.19 -10.12 -3.59
CA PRO A 56 -14.98 -9.31 -4.79
C PRO A 56 -15.72 -7.97 -4.73
N GLU A 57 -16.93 -7.94 -4.16
CA GLU A 57 -17.74 -6.73 -3.99
C GLU A 57 -17.06 -5.66 -3.10
N LYS A 58 -16.28 -6.10 -2.12
CA LYS A 58 -15.51 -5.21 -1.25
C LYS A 58 -14.26 -4.70 -1.95
N CYS A 59 -13.64 -5.57 -2.75
CA CYS A 59 -12.51 -5.19 -3.59
C CYS A 59 -12.91 -4.10 -4.58
N ASP A 60 -14.05 -4.26 -5.26
CA ASP A 60 -14.56 -3.30 -6.25
C ASP A 60 -14.86 -1.94 -5.60
N LYS A 61 -15.54 -1.94 -4.44
CA LYS A 61 -15.79 -0.71 -3.67
C LYS A 61 -14.49 -0.04 -3.20
N GLY A 62 -13.52 -0.82 -2.74
CA GLY A 62 -12.21 -0.30 -2.33
C GLY A 62 -11.45 0.32 -3.50
N MET A 63 -11.51 -0.30 -4.67
CA MET A 63 -10.85 0.24 -5.86
C MET A 63 -11.58 1.46 -6.44
N ALA A 64 -12.91 1.53 -6.34
CA ALA A 64 -13.67 2.73 -6.67
C ALA A 64 -13.22 3.91 -5.79
N PHE A 65 -13.22 3.71 -4.46
CA PHE A 65 -12.70 4.71 -3.51
C PHE A 65 -11.26 5.11 -3.85
N PHE A 66 -10.38 4.13 -4.07
CA PHE A 66 -8.96 4.39 -4.38
C PHE A 66 -8.81 5.31 -5.60
N LYS A 67 -9.50 5.00 -6.71
CA LYS A 67 -9.40 5.78 -7.95
C LYS A 67 -9.97 7.18 -7.80
N GLU A 68 -11.10 7.34 -7.12
CA GLU A 68 -11.74 8.63 -6.87
C GLU A 68 -10.93 9.55 -5.95
N ASN A 69 -10.16 8.95 -5.03
CA ASN A 69 -9.48 9.70 -3.96
C ASN A 69 -7.96 9.80 -4.15
N LEU A 70 -7.37 9.11 -5.13
CA LEU A 70 -5.92 9.14 -5.37
C LEU A 70 -5.39 10.56 -5.56
N GLY A 71 -6.17 11.42 -6.24
CA GLY A 71 -5.86 12.84 -6.45
C GLY A 71 -5.62 13.62 -5.16
N LYS A 72 -6.22 13.19 -4.04
CA LYS A 72 -6.12 13.91 -2.76
C LYS A 72 -4.74 13.84 -2.13
N LEU A 73 -3.88 12.91 -2.55
CA LEU A 73 -2.50 12.82 -2.08
C LEU A 73 -1.66 14.05 -2.45
N GLU A 74 -2.00 14.79 -3.52
CA GLU A 74 -1.27 16.02 -3.90
C GLU A 74 -1.50 17.17 -2.92
N ASN A 75 -2.68 17.20 -2.29
CA ASN A 75 -3.11 18.31 -1.45
C ASN A 75 -2.80 18.09 0.03
N GLU A 76 -2.24 16.94 0.40
CA GLU A 76 -2.03 16.58 1.79
C GLU A 76 -0.60 16.93 2.23
N ASN A 77 -0.49 17.54 3.42
CA ASN A 77 0.79 18.00 3.95
C ASN A 77 1.75 16.81 4.17
N GLU A 78 2.95 16.91 3.59
CA GLU A 78 4.03 15.92 3.73
C GLU A 78 4.42 15.67 5.19
N GLU A 79 4.23 16.64 6.09
CA GLU A 79 4.50 16.50 7.53
C GLU A 79 3.63 15.45 8.21
N HIS A 80 2.45 15.16 7.66
CA HIS A 80 1.52 14.13 8.19
C HIS A 80 1.60 12.80 7.44
N MET A 81 2.57 12.66 6.53
CA MET A 81 2.76 11.43 5.78
C MET A 81 3.15 10.28 6.73
N PRO A 82 2.48 9.11 6.66
CA PRO A 82 2.86 7.94 7.43
C PRO A 82 4.31 7.55 7.19
N ILE A 83 5.02 7.17 8.25
CA ILE A 83 6.41 6.74 8.17
C ILE A 83 6.54 5.59 7.16
N GLY A 84 7.45 5.74 6.19
CA GLY A 84 7.71 4.73 5.18
C GLY A 84 6.68 4.65 4.06
N PHE A 85 5.68 5.54 4.01
CA PHE A 85 4.68 5.59 2.93
C PHE A 85 5.32 5.58 1.55
N GLU A 86 6.34 6.41 1.33
CA GLU A 86 7.04 6.52 0.04
C GLU A 86 7.74 5.24 -0.41
N VAL A 87 7.94 4.25 0.46
CA VAL A 87 8.52 2.95 0.10
C VAL A 87 7.45 1.87 0.09
N ALA A 88 6.61 1.82 1.12
CA ALA A 88 5.55 0.84 1.27
C ALA A 88 4.47 0.97 0.19
N PHE A 89 4.03 2.20 -0.09
CA PHE A 89 2.94 2.44 -1.04
C PHE A 89 3.31 2.03 -2.47
N PRO A 90 4.46 2.43 -3.04
CA PRO A 90 4.93 1.88 -4.33
C PRO A 90 5.02 0.35 -4.39
N SER A 91 5.48 -0.28 -3.32
CA SER A 91 5.58 -1.74 -3.24
C SER A 91 4.20 -2.40 -3.30
N LEU A 92 3.19 -1.78 -2.66
CA LEU A 92 1.79 -2.23 -2.77
C LEU A 92 1.24 -2.02 -4.19
N LEU A 93 1.56 -0.91 -4.86
CA LEU A 93 1.15 -0.68 -6.25
C LEU A 93 1.71 -1.75 -7.20
N GLU A 94 2.99 -2.11 -7.05
CA GLU A 94 3.62 -3.18 -7.80
C GLU A 94 2.96 -4.54 -7.53
N ARG A 95 2.68 -4.85 -6.26
CA ARG A 95 1.95 -6.07 -5.88
C ARG A 95 0.53 -6.10 -6.44
N ALA A 96 -0.17 -4.97 -6.45
CA ALA A 96 -1.50 -4.86 -7.03
C ALA A 96 -1.49 -5.17 -8.53
N ARG A 97 -0.51 -4.63 -9.27
CA ARG A 97 -0.31 -4.94 -10.70
C ARG A 97 -0.04 -6.43 -10.92
N GLY A 98 0.79 -7.05 -10.09
CA GLY A 98 1.04 -8.50 -10.15
C GLY A 98 -0.20 -9.37 -9.94
N LEU A 99 -1.24 -8.82 -9.29
CA LEU A 99 -2.54 -9.45 -9.07
C LEU A 99 -3.60 -9.02 -10.09
N ASN A 100 -3.21 -8.34 -11.18
CA ASN A 100 -4.12 -7.76 -12.18
C ASN A 100 -5.19 -6.84 -11.58
N ILE A 101 -4.84 -6.11 -10.52
CA ILE A 101 -5.67 -5.03 -9.99
C ILE A 101 -5.35 -3.76 -10.78
N ASP A 102 -6.38 -3.15 -11.37
CA ASP A 102 -6.24 -1.95 -12.19
C ASP A 102 -5.94 -0.72 -11.34
N VAL A 103 -4.68 -0.29 -11.36
CA VAL A 103 -4.15 0.89 -10.69
C VAL A 103 -3.76 1.92 -11.76
N PRO A 104 -4.09 3.22 -11.62
CA PRO A 104 -3.86 4.23 -12.67
C PRO A 104 -2.37 4.47 -12.94
N ASN A 105 -1.81 3.84 -13.99
CA ASN A 105 -0.37 3.94 -14.28
C ASN A 105 0.09 5.34 -14.72
N ASP A 106 -0.81 6.11 -15.33
CA ASP A 106 -0.48 7.44 -15.86
C ASP A 106 -0.72 8.59 -14.88
N SER A 107 -1.12 8.28 -13.64
CA SER A 107 -1.28 9.30 -12.59
C SER A 107 0.05 10.02 -12.33
N PRO A 108 0.13 11.36 -12.52
CA PRO A 108 1.33 12.13 -12.21
C PRO A 108 1.80 11.96 -10.77
N ILE A 109 0.85 11.81 -9.84
CA ILE A 109 1.08 11.55 -8.42
C ILE A 109 1.88 10.28 -8.22
N LEU A 110 1.44 9.18 -8.86
CA LEU A 110 2.13 7.91 -8.70
C LEU A 110 3.53 7.99 -9.30
N LYS A 111 3.70 8.64 -10.45
CA LYS A 111 5.02 8.86 -11.06
C LYS A 111 5.95 9.60 -10.09
N ASN A 112 5.47 10.65 -9.42
CA ASN A 112 6.22 11.37 -8.40
C ASN A 112 6.58 10.49 -7.19
N ILE A 113 5.64 9.69 -6.68
CA ILE A 113 5.89 8.79 -5.55
C ILE A 113 6.95 7.74 -5.91
N PHE A 114 6.88 7.15 -7.11
CA PHE A 114 7.91 6.22 -7.60
C PHE A 114 9.29 6.88 -7.70
N ALA A 115 9.37 8.12 -8.20
CA ALA A 115 10.63 8.86 -8.24
C ALA A 115 11.21 9.10 -6.83
N LYS A 116 10.38 9.54 -5.87
CA LYS A 116 10.78 9.73 -4.46
C LYS A 116 11.31 8.44 -3.83
N ARG A 117 10.67 7.29 -4.11
CA ARG A 117 11.16 5.98 -3.67
C ARG A 117 12.55 5.71 -4.20
N ASP A 118 12.76 5.86 -5.50
CA ASP A 118 14.01 5.50 -6.16
C ASP A 118 15.17 6.40 -5.66
N GLU A 119 14.90 7.68 -5.41
CA GLU A 119 15.84 8.59 -4.73
C GLU A 119 16.20 8.12 -3.31
N LYS A 120 15.20 7.71 -2.52
CA LYS A 120 15.42 7.21 -1.15
C LYS A 120 16.19 5.89 -1.13
N LEU A 121 15.87 4.95 -2.02
CA LEU A 121 16.58 3.68 -2.15
C LEU A 121 18.04 3.89 -2.55
N THR A 122 18.31 4.79 -3.51
CA THR A 122 19.68 5.13 -3.90
C THR A 122 20.51 5.65 -2.72
N ARG A 123 19.91 6.46 -1.84
CA ARG A 123 20.58 6.95 -0.62
C ARG A 123 20.84 5.84 0.39
N ILE A 124 19.94 4.87 0.52
CA ILE A 124 20.14 3.70 1.38
C ILE A 124 21.28 2.87 0.84
N ASP A 125 21.25 2.48 -0.45
CA ASP A 125 22.31 1.69 -1.08
C ASP A 125 23.67 2.37 -0.99
N SER A 126 23.72 3.69 -1.20
CA SER A 126 24.95 4.47 -1.05
C SER A 126 25.48 4.46 0.38
N LYS A 127 24.60 4.57 1.40
CA LYS A 127 25.00 4.46 2.81
C LYS A 127 25.44 3.05 3.19
N SER A 128 24.74 2.01 2.70
CA SER A 128 25.11 0.61 2.86
C SER A 128 26.53 0.37 2.33
N ASN A 129 26.82 0.88 1.13
CA ASN A 129 28.13 0.80 0.49
C ASN A 129 29.21 1.56 1.28
N LEU A 130 28.90 2.74 1.82
CA LEU A 130 29.82 3.49 2.68
C LEU A 130 30.10 2.79 4.02
N ILE A 131 29.10 2.14 4.62
CA ILE A 131 29.28 1.35 5.86
C ILE A 131 30.19 0.16 5.58
N LEU A 132 29.95 -0.57 4.48
CA LEU A 132 30.80 -1.69 4.04
C LEU A 132 32.24 -1.22 3.76
N GLN A 133 32.42 -0.04 3.17
CA GLN A 133 33.76 0.54 2.91
C GLN A 133 34.45 1.07 4.18
N SER A 134 33.69 1.52 5.19
CA SER A 134 34.24 2.10 6.42
C SER A 134 34.62 1.07 7.49
N GLY A 135 34.42 -0.23 7.24
CA GLY A 135 34.89 -1.33 8.08
C GLY A 135 34.29 -1.37 9.50
N LYS A 136 33.24 -0.58 9.79
CA LYS A 136 32.53 -0.63 11.07
C LYS A 136 31.56 -1.80 11.04
N SER A 137 32.01 -2.94 11.56
CA SER A 137 31.14 -4.07 11.90
C SER A 137 30.24 -3.68 13.08
N ILE A 138 28.98 -4.09 13.00
CA ILE A 138 27.98 -4.01 14.09
C ILE A 138 28.44 -4.85 15.28
#